data_AF-A0AAN4QD05-F1
#
_entry.id   AF-A0AAN4QD05-F1
#
_cell.length_a   1.000
_cell.length_b   1.000
_cell.length_c   1.000
_cell.angle_alpha   90.00
_cell.angle_beta   90.00
_cell.angle_gamma   90.00
#
_symmetry.space_group_name_H-M   'P 1'
#
loop_
_entity.id
_entity.type
_entity.pdbx_description
1 polymer ?
#
loop_
_entity_poly.entity_id
_entity_poly.type
_entity_poly.pdbx_seq_one_letter_code
_entity_poly.pdbx_strand_id
1 'polypeptide(L)'
;MGTIAARDAIRVLELTEQVAAATLIAANQGVWLRSKAADARPLPPALASMHAELSEDFAPVIEDRALESELRLCLKHIANRRWRLHAQ
;
A
#
# COMPACT_ATOMS: atom_id res chain seq x y z
N MET A 1 -16.15 15.34 27.36
CA MET A 1 -15.96 15.69 25.93
C MET A 1 -14.60 15.28 25.38
N GLY A 2 -13.48 15.40 26.12
CA GLY A 2 -12.15 14.98 25.62
C GLY A 2 -12.01 13.51 25.19
N THR A 3 -12.71 12.58 25.85
CA THR A 3 -12.72 11.14 25.49
C THR A 3 -13.47 10.83 24.19
N ILE A 4 -14.46 11.65 23.83
CA ILE A 4 -15.21 11.52 22.56
C ILE A 4 -14.32 12.01 21.42
N ALA A 5 -13.71 13.19 21.57
CA ALA A 5 -12.78 13.73 20.59
C ALA A 5 -11.58 12.80 20.33
N ALA A 6 -11.04 12.16 21.36
CA ALA A 6 -9.95 11.18 21.21
C ALA A 6 -10.40 9.95 20.40
N ARG A 7 -11.62 9.46 20.65
CA ARG A 7 -12.18 8.31 19.90
C ARG A 7 -12.43 8.67 18.43
N ASP A 8 -12.95 9.86 18.17
CA ASP A 8 -13.20 10.34 16.81
C ASP A 8 -11.88 10.51 16.05
N ALA A 9 -10.85 11.06 16.70
CA ALA A 9 -9.51 11.15 16.12
C ALA A 9 -8.93 9.77 15.78
N ILE A 10 -9.08 8.77 16.67
CA ILE A 10 -8.67 7.38 16.38
C ILE A 10 -9.38 6.84 15.14
N ARG A 11 -10.70 7.02 15.04
CA ARG A 11 -11.46 6.57 13.87
C ARG A 11 -11.00 7.25 12.57
N VAL A 12 -10.67 8.54 12.60
CA VAL A 12 -10.13 9.23 11.43
C VAL A 12 -8.79 8.64 11.00
N LEU A 13 -7.92 8.29 11.96
CA LEU A 13 -6.64 7.63 11.67
C LEU A 13 -6.86 6.25 11.03
N GLU A 14 -7.76 5.43 11.59
CA GLU A 14 -8.09 4.10 11.05
C GLU A 14 -8.61 4.18 9.60
N LEU A 15 -9.49 5.13 9.31
CA LEU A 15 -10.01 5.34 7.95
C LEU A 15 -8.93 5.86 7.00
N THR A 16 -8.03 6.72 7.49
CA THR A 16 -6.90 7.22 6.71
C THR A 16 -5.95 6.08 6.33
N GLU A 17 -5.68 5.16 7.24
CA GLU A 17 -4.87 3.96 6.95
C GLU A 17 -5.51 3.06 5.91
N GLN A 18 -6.85 2.93 5.89
CA GLN A 18 -7.57 2.18 4.85
C GLN A 18 -7.39 2.81 3.47
N VAL A 19 -7.51 4.13 3.37
CA VAL A 19 -7.26 4.87 2.13
C VAL A 19 -5.79 4.71 1.70
N ALA A 20 -4.85 4.78 2.64
CA ALA A 20 -3.43 4.58 2.36
C ALA A 20 -3.15 3.17 1.83
N ALA A 21 -3.74 2.13 2.45
CA ALA A 21 -3.59 0.74 2.01
C ALA A 21 -4.10 0.52 0.58
N ALA A 22 -5.31 1.02 0.27
CA ALA A 22 -5.86 0.93 -1.07
C ALA A 22 -5.01 1.70 -2.11
N THR A 23 -4.56 2.91 -1.74
CA THR A 23 -3.72 3.74 -2.60
C THR A 23 -2.37 3.06 -2.89
N LEU A 24 -1.77 2.41 -1.89
CA LEU A 24 -0.51 1.69 -2.04
C LEU A 24 -0.63 0.51 -2.99
N ILE A 25 -1.68 -0.32 -2.83
CA ILE A 25 -1.93 -1.46 -3.72
C ILE A 25 -2.20 -0.97 -5.16
N ALA A 26 -3.00 0.09 -5.33
CA ALA A 26 -3.28 0.68 -6.64
C ALA A 26 -2.01 1.25 -7.30
N ALA A 27 -1.15 1.93 -6.53
CA ALA A 27 0.13 2.43 -7.02
C ALA A 27 1.07 1.29 -7.41
N ASN A 28 1.12 0.21 -6.62
CA ASN A 28 1.90 -1.00 -6.90
C ASN A 28 1.45 -1.66 -8.22
N GLN A 29 0.14 -1.77 -8.43
CA GLN A 29 -0.44 -2.22 -9.70
C GLN A 29 -0.03 -1.30 -10.86
N GLY A 30 -0.08 0.02 -10.67
CA GLY A 30 0.34 1.00 -11.67
C GLY A 30 1.82 0.92 -12.04
N VAL A 31 2.68 0.62 -11.06
CA VAL A 31 4.10 0.31 -11.29
C VAL A 31 4.26 -0.96 -12.13
N TRP A 32 3.56 -2.03 -11.75
CA TRP A 32 3.60 -3.29 -12.50
C TRP A 32 3.14 -3.10 -13.94
N LEU A 33 2.02 -2.41 -14.17
CA LEU A 33 1.51 -2.10 -15.51
C LEU A 33 2.52 -1.31 -16.35
N ARG A 34 3.12 -0.25 -15.77
CA ARG A 34 4.15 0.55 -16.46
C ARG A 34 5.40 -0.25 -16.77
N SER A 35 5.77 -1.22 -15.93
CA SER A 35 6.94 -2.09 -16.18
C SER A 35 6.78 -2.96 -17.44
N LYS A 36 5.55 -3.18 -17.91
CA LYS A 36 5.25 -3.98 -19.10
C LYS A 36 5.31 -3.17 -20.40
N ALA A 37 5.39 -1.84 -20.34
CA ALA A 37 5.48 -1.00 -21.53
C ALA A 37 6.84 -1.18 -22.24
N ALA A 38 6.87 -1.05 -23.56
CA ALA A 38 8.09 -1.20 -24.35
C ALA A 38 9.16 -0.12 -24.02
N ASP A 39 8.71 1.04 -23.55
CA ASP A 39 9.54 2.18 -23.15
C ASP A 39 9.71 2.30 -21.62
N ALA A 40 9.42 1.22 -20.89
CA ALA A 40 9.52 1.18 -19.44
C ALA A 40 10.94 1.58 -18.97
N ARG A 41 11.00 2.58 -18.09
CA ARG A 41 12.24 2.99 -17.44
C ARG A 41 12.40 2.22 -16.12
N PRO A 42 13.64 1.88 -15.74
CA PRO A 42 13.89 1.26 -14.45
C PRO A 42 13.45 2.19 -13.32
N LEU A 43 12.90 1.59 -12.25
CA LEU A 43 12.59 2.33 -11.04
C LEU A 43 13.89 2.76 -10.32
N PRO A 44 13.87 3.91 -9.62
CA PRO A 44 14.88 4.22 -8.63
C PRO A 44 15.04 3.05 -7.62
N PRO A 45 16.26 2.74 -7.14
CA PRO A 45 16.53 1.54 -6.34
C PRO A 45 15.61 1.36 -5.12
N ALA A 46 15.32 2.43 -4.38
CA ALA A 46 14.42 2.38 -3.22
C ALA A 46 12.99 1.96 -3.60
N LEU A 47 12.47 2.46 -4.73
CA LEU A 47 11.15 2.08 -5.22
C LEU A 47 11.15 0.66 -5.79
N ALA A 48 12.24 0.23 -6.42
CA ALA A 48 12.39 -1.15 -6.89
C ALA A 48 12.36 -2.14 -5.72
N SER A 49 13.08 -1.85 -4.62
CA SER A 49 13.06 -2.67 -3.40
C SER A 49 11.65 -2.74 -2.80
N MET A 50 11.01 -1.59 -2.62
CA MET A 50 9.65 -1.56 -2.06
C MET A 50 8.65 -2.30 -2.96
N HIS A 51 8.74 -2.14 -4.28
CA HIS A 51 7.90 -2.87 -5.23
C HIS A 51 8.10 -4.39 -5.14
N ALA A 52 9.35 -4.84 -5.01
CA ALA A 52 9.66 -6.26 -4.83
C ALA A 52 9.05 -6.79 -3.52
N GLU A 53 9.25 -6.09 -2.41
CA GLU A 53 8.69 -6.46 -1.09
C GLU A 53 7.16 -6.50 -1.11
N LEU A 54 6.51 -5.53 -1.76
CA LEU A 54 5.05 -5.53 -1.91
C LEU A 54 4.55 -6.71 -2.76
N SER A 55 5.33 -7.12 -3.76
CA SER A 55 4.93 -8.20 -4.67
C SER A 55 4.99 -9.59 -4.03
N GLU A 56 5.59 -9.73 -2.85
CA GLU A 56 5.56 -10.97 -2.06
C GLU A 56 4.14 -11.28 -1.56
N ASP A 57 3.38 -10.25 -1.19
CA ASP A 57 2.06 -10.40 -0.55
C ASP A 57 0.90 -9.94 -1.46
N PHE A 58 1.16 -9.04 -2.41
CA PHE A 58 0.13 -8.41 -3.23
C PHE A 58 0.36 -8.71 -4.71
N ALA A 59 -0.21 -9.83 -5.17
CA ALA A 59 -0.14 -10.23 -6.56
C ALA A 59 -0.86 -9.20 -7.47
N PRO A 60 -0.33 -8.92 -8.67
CA PRO A 60 -0.99 -8.06 -9.64
C PRO A 60 -2.43 -8.52 -9.92
N VAL A 61 -3.34 -7.56 -10.03
CA VAL A 61 -4.72 -7.84 -10.41
C VAL A 61 -4.76 -8.00 -11.93
N ILE A 62 -5.01 -9.22 -12.39
CA ILE A 62 -5.12 -9.56 -13.82
C ILE A 62 -6.58 -9.58 -14.26
N GLU A 63 -7.47 -10.03 -13.38
CA GLU A 63 -8.92 -10.08 -13.56
C GLU A 63 -9.62 -9.61 -12.27
N ASP A 64 -10.89 -9.25 -12.38
CA ASP A 64 -11.68 -8.76 -11.25
C ASP A 64 -11.79 -9.83 -10.15
N ARG A 65 -11.43 -9.43 -8.93
CA ARG A 65 -11.47 -10.30 -7.75
C ARG A 65 -11.67 -9.48 -6.47
N ALA A 66 -12.09 -10.15 -5.41
CA ALA A 66 -12.18 -9.52 -4.08
C ALA A 66 -10.78 -9.21 -3.53
N LEU A 67 -10.60 -7.99 -3.00
CA LEU A 67 -9.33 -7.50 -2.43
C LEU A 67 -9.38 -7.32 -0.90
N GLU A 68 -10.49 -7.70 -0.25
CA GLU A 68 -10.70 -7.46 1.20
C GLU A 68 -9.59 -8.07 2.06
N SER A 69 -9.14 -9.29 1.77
CA SER A 69 -8.08 -9.97 2.51
C SER A 69 -6.73 -9.25 2.36
N GLU A 70 -6.40 -8.82 1.15
CA GLU A 70 -5.16 -8.09 0.85
C GLU A 70 -5.17 -6.68 1.46
N LEU A 71 -6.29 -5.97 1.40
CA LEU A 71 -6.46 -4.68 2.05
C LEU A 71 -6.26 -4.80 3.58
N ARG A 72 -6.83 -5.83 4.21
CA ARG A 72 -6.61 -6.11 5.63
C ARG A 72 -5.17 -6.49 5.96
N LEU A 73 -4.50 -7.23 5.07
CA LEU A 73 -3.09 -7.56 5.23
C LEU A 73 -2.22 -6.30 5.12
N CYS A 74 -2.49 -5.45 4.14
CA CYS A 74 -1.79 -4.18 3.94
C CYS A 74 -1.94 -3.25 5.15
N LEU A 75 -3.14 -3.15 5.72
CA LEU A 75 -3.37 -2.43 6.98
C LEU A 75 -2.49 -2.95 8.12
N LYS A 76 -2.39 -4.27 8.29
CA LYS A 76 -1.50 -4.87 9.30
C LYS A 76 -0.04 -4.52 9.05
N HIS A 77 0.41 -4.49 7.80
CA HIS A 77 1.79 -4.10 7.47
C HIS A 77 2.06 -2.61 7.72
N ILE A 78 1.10 -1.73 7.43
CA ILE A 78 1.18 -0.30 7.74
C ILE A 78 1.28 -0.10 9.26
N ALA A 79 0.39 -0.72 10.04
CA ALA A 79 0.38 -0.63 11.50
C ALA A 79 1.70 -1.15 12.12
N ASN A 80 2.25 -2.22 11.55
CA ASN A 80 3.54 -2.81 11.98
C ASN A 80 4.77 -2.08 11.42
N ARG A 81 4.59 -1.01 10.63
CA ARG A 81 5.67 -0.25 9.98
C ARG A 81 6.63 -1.14 9.20
N ARG A 82 6.09 -2.13 8.46
CA ARG A 82 6.86 -3.12 7.69
C ARG A 82 7.83 -2.44 6.71
N TRP A 83 7.37 -1.39 6.03
CA TRP A 83 8.17 -0.65 5.05
C TRP A 83 8.74 0.62 5.66
N ARG A 84 10.01 0.91 5.34
CA ARG A 84 10.66 2.17 5.72
C ARG A 84 10.16 3.28 4.80
N LEU A 85 9.61 4.35 5.38
CA LEU A 85 9.02 5.47 4.63
C LEU A 85 10.06 6.49 4.13
N HIS A 86 11.32 6.38 4.58
CA HIS A 86 12.39 7.31 4.22
C HIS A 86 13.68 6.56 3.88
N ALA A 87 14.32 6.96 2.77
CA ALA A 87 15.68 6.55 2.46
C ALA A 87 16.63 7.24 3.46
N GLN A 88 17.58 6.48 3.98
CA GLN A 88 18.63 6.98 4.87
C GLN A 88 19.81 7.49 4.05
#